data_AF-A0A520HTK8-F1
#
_entry.id   AF-A0A520HTK8-F1
#
_cell.length_a   1.000
_cell.length_b   1.000
_cell.length_c   1.000
_cell.angle_alpha   90.00
_cell.angle_beta   90.00
_cell.angle_gamma   90.00
#
_symmetry.space_group_name_H-M   'P 1'
#
loop_
_entity.id
_entity.type
_entity.pdbx_description
1 polymer ?
#
loop_
_entity_poly.entity_id
_entity_poly.type
_entity_poly.pdbx_seq_one_letter_code
_entity_poly.pdbx_strand_id
1 'polypeptide(L)'
;MSQSAASPTGPFGPVSAPFTKPMTEGPTAIRLGDRNMVYYDLYEQHRFGGASTTDFVHWTDESARIRFPENARHGTVVRVPRAFADRIA
;
A
#
# COMPACT_ATOMS: atom_id res chain seq x y z
N MET A 1 -2.22 -10.65 -6.12
CA MET A 1 -2.96 -11.08 -4.91
C MET A 1 -4.11 -11.97 -5.34
N SER A 2 -4.70 -12.78 -4.45
CA SER A 2 -5.96 -13.45 -4.81
C SER A 2 -7.05 -12.40 -5.01
N GLN A 3 -7.82 -12.50 -6.10
CA GLN A 3 -8.86 -11.50 -6.42
C GLN A 3 -10.08 -11.61 -5.50
N SER A 4 -10.29 -12.77 -4.88
CA SER A 4 -11.44 -13.02 -4.01
C SER A 4 -11.16 -14.17 -3.06
N ALA A 5 -11.89 -14.23 -1.95
CA ALA A 5 -11.92 -15.40 -1.08
C ALA A 5 -13.32 -15.56 -0.52
N ALA A 6 -13.81 -16.79 -0.43
CA ALA A 6 -15.13 -17.05 0.15
C ALA A 6 -15.16 -16.87 1.69
N SER A 7 -14.00 -17.02 2.33
CA SER A 7 -13.79 -16.78 3.75
C SER A 7 -12.34 -16.34 4.01
N PRO A 8 -12.00 -15.86 5.22
CA PRO A 8 -10.61 -15.54 5.58
C PRO A 8 -9.64 -16.74 5.46
N THR A 9 -10.17 -17.96 5.54
CA THR A 9 -9.42 -19.22 5.38
C THR A 9 -9.60 -19.85 4.00
N GLY A 10 -10.26 -19.16 3.07
CA GLY A 10 -10.47 -19.60 1.69
C GLY A 10 -11.83 -20.30 1.44
N PRO A 11 -11.98 -20.97 0.27
CA PRO A 11 -11.01 -21.05 -0.81
C PRO A 11 -10.64 -19.67 -1.36
N PHE A 12 -9.36 -19.51 -1.69
CA PHE A 12 -8.85 -18.31 -2.36
C PHE A 12 -9.08 -18.45 -3.88
N GLY A 13 -9.56 -17.39 -4.50
CA GLY A 13 -9.74 -17.31 -5.94
C GLY A 13 -8.42 -17.16 -6.69
N PRO A 14 -8.48 -17.04 -8.03
CA PRO A 14 -7.30 -16.88 -8.88
C PRO A 14 -6.43 -15.70 -8.48
N VAL A 15 -5.12 -15.84 -8.70
CA VAL A 15 -4.15 -14.78 -8.46
C VAL A 15 -4.20 -13.76 -9.60
N SER A 16 -4.31 -12.48 -9.26
CA SER A 16 -4.19 -11.37 -10.21
C SER A 16 -2.76 -11.20 -10.72
N ALA A 17 -2.62 -10.49 -11.85
CA ALA A 17 -1.34 -9.87 -12.18
C ALA A 17 -0.85 -8.99 -11.02
N PRO A 18 0.48 -8.84 -10.83
CA PRO A 18 1.03 -7.92 -9.85
C PRO A 18 0.74 -6.47 -10.27
N PHE A 19 0.42 -5.62 -9.30
CA PHE A 19 0.32 -4.15 -9.50
C PHE A 19 1.61 -3.42 -9.08
N THR A 20 2.57 -4.13 -8.49
CA THR A 20 3.84 -3.61 -8.02
C THR A 20 4.99 -3.98 -8.95
N LYS A 21 6.15 -3.33 -8.76
CA LYS A 21 7.41 -3.76 -9.38
C LYS A 21 7.95 -5.02 -8.66
N PRO A 22 8.90 -5.76 -9.26
CA PRO A 22 9.65 -6.79 -8.54
C PRO A 22 10.36 -6.22 -7.30
N MET A 23 10.74 -7.10 -6.38
CA MET A 23 11.49 -6.73 -5.16
C MET A 23 10.75 -5.68 -4.32
N THR A 24 9.48 -5.98 -4.07
CA THR A 24 8.56 -5.18 -3.26
C THR A 24 8.14 -5.98 -2.04
N GLU A 25 8.10 -5.35 -0.86
CA GLU A 25 7.61 -5.98 0.37
C GLU A 25 6.80 -5.03 1.26
N GLY A 26 6.29 -5.56 2.38
CA GLY A 26 5.64 -4.76 3.43
C GLY A 26 4.45 -3.91 2.97
N PRO A 27 3.45 -4.47 2.24
CA PRO A 27 2.32 -3.68 1.80
C PRO A 27 1.48 -3.20 3.00
N THR A 28 1.12 -1.92 3.01
CA THR A 28 0.11 -1.38 3.92
C THR A 28 -0.99 -0.66 3.14
N ALA A 29 -2.22 -1.12 3.30
CA ALA A 29 -3.40 -0.54 2.67
C ALA A 29 -4.13 0.40 3.63
N ILE A 30 -4.49 1.60 3.16
CA ILE A 30 -5.37 2.55 3.86
C ILE A 30 -6.49 3.04 2.94
N ARG A 31 -7.64 3.38 3.52
CA ARG A 31 -8.75 4.03 2.83
C ARG A 31 -8.60 5.55 2.86
N LEU A 32 -8.55 6.18 1.69
CA LEU A 32 -8.50 7.63 1.51
C LEU A 32 -9.73 8.10 0.74
N GLY A 33 -10.80 8.47 1.45
CA GLY A 33 -12.07 8.84 0.84
C GLY A 33 -12.71 7.65 0.13
N ASP A 34 -12.89 7.77 -1.18
CA ASP A 34 -13.49 6.78 -2.06
C ASP A 34 -12.48 5.80 -2.70
N ARG A 35 -11.18 5.98 -2.46
CA ARG A 35 -10.11 5.12 -2.97
C ARG A 35 -9.30 4.44 -1.88
N ASN A 36 -8.70 3.30 -2.21
CA ASN A 36 -7.71 2.61 -1.39
C ASN A 36 -6.32 2.98 -1.90
N MET A 37 -5.39 3.23 -0.97
CA MET A 37 -3.98 3.48 -1.25
C MET A 37 -3.17 2.37 -0.59
N VAL A 38 -2.29 1.72 -1.35
CA VAL A 38 -1.38 0.69 -0.85
C VAL A 38 0.04 1.22 -0.97
N TYR A 39 0.72 1.37 0.16
CA TYR A 39 2.14 1.71 0.26
C TYR A 39 2.95 0.43 0.36
N TYR A 40 4.17 0.42 -0.18
CA TYR A 40 5.05 -0.74 -0.14
C TYR A 40 6.53 -0.33 -0.24
N ASP A 41 7.42 -1.14 0.31
CA ASP A 41 8.87 -0.92 0.29
C ASP A 41 9.45 -1.50 -1.01
N LEU A 42 10.08 -0.65 -1.84
CA LEU A 42 10.89 -1.07 -2.98
C LEU A 42 12.33 -1.21 -2.50
N TYR A 43 12.61 -2.31 -1.80
CA TYR A 43 13.75 -2.39 -0.90
C TYR A 43 15.11 -2.27 -1.59
N GLU A 44 15.26 -2.74 -2.83
CA GLU A 44 16.49 -2.57 -3.61
C GLU A 44 16.68 -1.13 -4.12
N GLN A 45 15.59 -0.36 -4.19
CA GLN A 45 15.61 1.03 -4.63
C GLN A 45 15.65 2.01 -3.44
N HIS A 46 15.74 1.50 -2.21
CA HIS A 46 15.82 2.29 -0.98
C HIS A 46 14.73 3.38 -0.89
N ARG A 47 13.51 3.06 -1.34
CA ARG A 47 12.39 4.00 -1.35
C ARG A 47 11.05 3.29 -1.21
N PHE A 48 10.05 4.04 -0.75
CA PHE A 48 8.66 3.58 -0.81
C PHE A 48 8.03 3.85 -2.18
N GLY A 49 7.23 2.90 -2.62
CA GLY A 49 6.26 3.06 -3.70
C GLY A 49 4.84 3.06 -3.15
N GLY A 50 3.88 3.29 -4.05
CA GLY A 50 2.49 3.11 -3.71
C GLY A 50 1.59 3.20 -4.92
N ALA A 51 0.45 2.53 -4.82
CA ALA A 51 -0.55 2.49 -5.87
C ALA A 51 -1.95 2.70 -5.27
N SER A 52 -2.82 3.35 -6.02
CA SER A 52 -4.22 3.57 -5.62
C SER A 52 -5.20 2.83 -6.53
N THR A 53 -6.35 2.47 -5.97
CA THR A 53 -7.43 1.76 -6.67
C THR A 53 -8.80 2.10 -6.05
N THR A 54 -9.85 2.01 -6.85
CA THR A 54 -11.25 2.11 -6.39
C THR A 54 -11.96 0.76 -6.40
N ASP A 55 -11.44 -0.23 -7.13
CA ASP A 55 -12.09 -1.51 -7.41
C ASP A 55 -11.21 -2.76 -7.15
N PHE A 56 -9.96 -2.56 -6.74
CA PHE A 56 -8.93 -3.61 -6.58
C PHE A 56 -8.55 -4.37 -7.85
N VAL A 57 -9.02 -3.92 -9.01
CA VAL A 57 -8.73 -4.48 -10.34
C VAL A 57 -7.79 -3.55 -11.11
N HIS A 58 -8.11 -2.25 -11.13
CA HIS A 58 -7.34 -1.23 -11.82
C HIS A 58 -6.50 -0.43 -10.84
N TRP A 59 -5.22 -0.28 -11.15
CA TRP A 59 -4.23 0.34 -10.27
C TRP A 59 -3.57 1.54 -10.95
N THR A 60 -3.43 2.63 -10.21
CA THR A 60 -2.67 3.82 -10.62
C THR A 60 -1.39 3.89 -9.80
N ASP A 61 -0.23 3.99 -10.45
CA ASP A 61 1.05 4.23 -9.77
C ASP A 61 1.08 5.66 -9.20
N GLU A 62 1.25 5.76 -7.89
CA GLU A 62 1.29 7.02 -7.14
C GLU A 62 2.69 7.26 -6.53
N SER A 63 3.67 6.43 -6.88
CA SER A 63 5.02 6.44 -6.28
C SER A 63 5.70 7.80 -6.37
N ALA A 64 5.47 8.56 -7.44
CA ALA A 64 6.06 9.88 -7.63
C ALA A 64 5.62 10.91 -6.56
N ARG A 65 4.49 10.69 -5.88
CA ARG A 65 3.92 11.58 -4.85
C ARG A 65 4.32 11.20 -3.43
N ILE A 66 5.02 10.08 -3.26
CA ILE A 66 5.33 9.52 -1.95
C ILE A 66 6.72 9.95 -1.52
N ARG A 67 6.84 10.48 -0.31
CA ARG A 67 8.11 10.81 0.32
C ARG A 67 8.09 10.24 1.73
N PHE A 68 9.14 9.52 2.06
CA PHE A 68 9.39 8.99 3.40
C PHE A 68 10.74 9.53 3.87
N PRO A 69 10.99 9.56 5.19
CA PRO A 69 12.32 9.84 5.72
C PRO A 69 13.37 8.92 5.11
N GLU A 70 14.59 9.40 5.01
CA GLU A 70 15.72 8.60 4.54
C GLU A 70 15.87 7.33 5.39
N ASN A 71 16.24 6.22 4.76
CA ASN A 71 16.43 4.92 5.40
C ASN A 71 15.17 4.31 6.05
N ALA A 72 13.99 4.91 5.89
CA ALA A 72 12.75 4.25 6.23
C ALA A 72 12.63 2.95 5.43
N ARG A 73 12.32 1.86 6.12
CA ARG A 73 12.12 0.52 5.55
C ARG A 73 10.97 -0.16 6.26
N HIS A 74 10.30 -1.07 5.57
CA HIS A 74 9.35 -2.02 6.14
C HIS A 74 8.46 -1.44 7.28
N GLY A 75 7.36 -0.77 6.92
CA GLY A 75 6.56 -0.04 7.90
C GLY A 75 5.05 -0.16 7.68
N THR A 76 4.31 0.31 8.68
CA THR A 76 2.85 0.43 8.64
C THR A 76 2.44 1.89 8.55
N VAL A 77 1.61 2.21 7.56
CA VAL A 77 0.94 3.50 7.44
C VAL A 77 -0.42 3.46 8.13
N VAL A 78 -0.65 4.38 9.05
CA VAL A 78 -1.94 4.57 9.72
C VAL A 78 -2.43 6.00 9.53
N ARG A 79 -3.75 6.15 9.36
CA ARG A 79 -4.37 7.48 9.30
C ARG A 79 -4.63 7.98 10.71
N VAL A 80 -4.08 9.13 11.04
CA VAL A 80 -4.30 9.82 12.33
C VAL A 80 -4.95 11.18 12.11
N PRO A 81 -5.74 11.70 13.07
CA PRO A 81 -6.18 13.09 13.05
C PRO A 81 -4.97 14.04 13.05
N ARG A 82 -5.08 15.17 12.33
CA ARG A 82 -4.01 16.16 12.25
C ARG A 82 -3.57 16.66 13.64
N ALA A 83 -4.54 16.95 14.51
CA ALA A 83 -4.28 17.39 15.88
C ALA A 83 -3.50 16.36 16.72
N PHE A 84 -3.65 15.06 16.43
CA PHE A 84 -2.86 14.03 17.12
C PHE A 84 -1.40 14.09 16.66
N ALA A 85 -1.16 14.19 15.34
CA ALA A 85 0.17 14.29 14.77
C ALA A 85 0.91 15.55 15.26
N ASP A 86 0.23 16.70 15.30
CA ASP A 86 0.82 17.98 15.74
C ASP A 86 1.26 17.94 17.22
N ARG A 87 0.70 17.05 18.05
CA ARG A 87 1.07 16.90 19.47
C ARG A 87 2.32 16.04 19.69
N ILE A 88 2.66 15.19 18.72
CA ILE A 88 3.78 14.24 18.82
C ILE A 88 4.94 14.58 17.88
N ALA A 89 4.79 15.61 17.06
CA ALA A 89 5.85 16.19 16.24
C ALA A 89 6.69 17.15 17.10
#